data_AF-A0A0G0JH54-F1
#
_entry.id   AF-A0A0G0JH54-F1
#
_cell.length_a   1.000
_cell.length_b   1.000
_cell.length_c   1.000
_cell.angle_alpha   90.00
_cell.angle_beta   90.00
_cell.angle_gamma   90.00
#
_symmetry.space_group_name_H-M   'P 1'
#
loop_
_entity.id
_entity.type
_entity.pdbx_description
1 polymer ?
#
loop_
_entity_poly.entity_id
_entity_poly.type
_entity_poly.pdbx_seq_one_letter_code
_entity_poly.pdbx_strand_id
1 'polypeptide(L)'
;MIRFTTLLLVTVILFSVFLFSSKEVLASCAMPSTLSEYKEKADIVLLGKVTGSRGSYHNVSVLRYFKGHDGPSQVKVTGRVSEEPSVYTSVDFNLEEGKKYLLFLKTSEGFLKTSDCVGNREAGEALSEEEVKVLGTGVSPSGNTQDLNQQDRNEKENKNVQNNVFLGLSIGVGLLVVFSLFKRLKKI
;
A
#
# COMPACT_ATOMS: atom_id res chain seq x y z
N MET A 1 19.25 28.80 37.06
CA MET A 1 19.64 27.94 35.91
C MET A 1 18.54 26.99 35.41
N ILE A 2 17.46 26.72 36.15
CA ILE A 2 16.44 25.72 35.77
C ILE A 2 15.54 26.13 34.58
N ARG A 3 15.48 27.43 34.20
CA ARG A 3 14.57 27.93 33.15
C ARG A 3 15.04 27.70 31.70
N PHE A 4 16.33 27.45 31.48
CA PHE A 4 16.87 27.30 30.12
C PHE A 4 16.76 25.85 29.61
N THR A 5 16.90 24.87 30.50
CA THR A 5 16.79 23.45 30.18
C THR A 5 15.36 23.04 29.84
N THR A 6 14.36 23.59 30.54
CA THR A 6 12.95 23.36 30.21
C THR A 6 12.54 23.96 28.87
N LEU A 7 13.03 25.17 28.55
CA LEU A 7 12.77 25.82 27.26
C LEU A 7 13.36 25.01 26.09
N LEU A 8 14.59 24.52 26.25
CA LEU A 8 15.28 23.73 25.23
C LEU A 8 14.60 22.36 25.01
N LEU A 9 14.13 21.72 26.07
CA LEU A 9 13.43 20.45 25.97
C LEU A 9 12.07 20.60 25.27
N VAL A 10 11.34 21.67 25.56
CA VAL A 10 10.07 21.99 24.88
C VAL A 10 10.28 22.30 23.40
N THR A 11 11.35 23.03 23.04
CA THR A 11 11.66 23.33 21.63
C THR A 11 12.06 22.07 20.86
N VAL A 12 12.82 21.15 21.46
CA VAL A 12 13.17 19.87 20.82
C VAL A 12 11.93 19.00 20.58
N ILE A 13 10.98 18.95 21.54
CA ILE A 13 9.73 18.20 21.38
C ILE A 13 8.84 18.82 20.30
N LEU A 14 8.71 20.15 20.27
CA LEU A 14 7.92 20.83 19.23
C LEU A 14 8.55 20.65 17.83
N PHE A 15 9.88 20.70 17.74
CA PHE A 15 10.58 20.51 16.47
C PHE A 15 10.49 19.07 15.98
N SER A 16 10.55 18.07 16.86
CA SER A 16 10.41 16.67 16.46
C SER A 16 9.03 16.36 15.92
N VAL A 17 7.95 16.88 16.52
CA VAL A 17 6.57 16.70 16.02
C VAL A 17 6.39 17.31 14.63
N PHE A 18 7.06 18.43 14.33
CA PHE A 18 6.93 19.11 13.03
C PHE A 18 7.61 18.35 11.88
N LEU A 19 8.65 17.57 12.15
CA LEU A 19 9.38 16.81 11.14
C LEU A 19 8.66 15.54 10.64
N PHE A 20 7.59 15.11 11.31
CA PHE A 20 6.84 13.90 10.93
C PHE A 20 5.52 14.19 10.18
N SER A 21 5.38 15.35 9.52
CA SER A 21 4.23 15.59 8.64
C SER A 21 4.31 14.69 7.41
N SER A 22 3.24 13.91 7.18
CA SER A 22 3.04 13.15 5.97
C SER A 22 2.91 14.10 4.78
N LYS A 23 3.58 13.81 3.66
CA LYS A 23 3.44 14.58 2.42
C LYS A 23 2.19 14.11 1.69
N GLU A 24 1.12 14.89 1.78
CA GLU A 24 -0.05 14.70 0.91
C GLU A 24 0.25 15.31 -0.45
N VAL A 25 0.19 14.49 -1.50
CA VAL A 25 0.34 14.95 -2.88
C VAL A 25 -1.03 14.92 -3.54
N LEU A 26 -1.48 16.09 -3.99
CA LEU A 26 -2.71 16.21 -4.77
C LEU A 26 -2.47 15.67 -6.18
N ALA A 27 -3.20 14.62 -6.53
CA ALA A 27 -3.25 14.11 -7.89
C ALA A 27 -4.68 14.31 -8.43
N SER A 28 -4.77 14.79 -9.67
CA SER A 28 -6.03 14.92 -10.40
C SER A 28 -6.02 13.98 -11.58
N CYS A 29 -7.10 13.24 -11.77
CA CYS A 29 -7.26 12.33 -12.89
C CYS A 29 -8.41 12.79 -13.77
N ALA A 30 -8.19 12.79 -15.08
CA ALA A 30 -9.28 12.78 -16.04
C ALA A 30 -9.93 11.39 -16.00
N MET A 31 -11.03 11.26 -15.24
CA MET A 31 -11.77 10.01 -15.14
C MET A 31 -12.33 9.64 -16.52
N PRO A 32 -12.04 8.41 -17.02
CA PRO A 32 -12.79 7.82 -18.12
C PRO A 32 -14.30 7.96 -17.89
N SER A 33 -15.04 8.23 -18.95
CA SER A 33 -16.47 8.55 -18.81
C SER A 33 -17.37 7.31 -18.82
N THR A 34 -16.86 6.16 -19.29
CA THR A 34 -17.68 4.96 -19.48
C THR A 34 -17.00 3.67 -19.01
N LEU A 35 -17.83 2.69 -18.63
CA LEU A 35 -17.39 1.34 -18.25
C LEU A 35 -16.56 0.65 -19.34
N SER A 36 -16.91 0.90 -20.61
CA SER A 36 -16.17 0.35 -21.76
C SER A 36 -14.76 0.93 -21.84
N GLU A 37 -14.61 2.23 -21.61
CA GLU A 37 -13.32 2.91 -21.62
C GLU A 37 -12.42 2.44 -20.45
N TYR A 38 -13.01 2.23 -19.27
CA TYR A 38 -12.29 1.61 -18.14
C TYR A 38 -11.79 0.20 -18.47
N LYS A 39 -12.67 -0.64 -19.06
CA LYS A 39 -12.31 -2.01 -19.49
C LYS A 39 -11.20 -2.00 -20.55
N GLU A 40 -11.23 -1.05 -21.47
CA GLU A 40 -10.22 -0.91 -22.52
C GLU A 40 -8.84 -0.56 -21.92
N LYS A 41 -8.80 0.43 -21.02
CA LYS A 41 -7.56 0.92 -20.38
C LYS A 41 -6.94 -0.02 -19.35
N ALA A 42 -7.72 -0.93 -18.78
CA ALA A 42 -7.24 -1.90 -17.78
C ALA A 42 -6.51 -3.07 -18.45
N ASP A 43 -5.47 -3.62 -17.83
CA ASP A 43 -4.84 -4.85 -18.30
C ASP A 43 -5.66 -6.07 -17.85
N ILE A 44 -6.18 -6.01 -16.62
CA ILE A 44 -7.01 -7.05 -16.00
C ILE A 44 -8.27 -6.41 -15.44
N VAL A 45 -9.41 -7.07 -15.66
CA VAL A 45 -10.68 -6.70 -15.01
C VAL A 45 -11.20 -7.93 -14.30
N LEU A 46 -11.44 -7.82 -12.99
CA LEU A 46 -11.88 -8.95 -12.19
C LEU A 46 -12.91 -8.56 -11.13
N LEU A 47 -13.76 -9.51 -10.77
CA LEU A 47 -14.58 -9.47 -9.57
C LEU A 47 -13.90 -10.35 -8.52
N GLY A 48 -13.63 -9.79 -7.34
CA GLY A 48 -12.93 -10.50 -6.29
C GLY A 48 -13.30 -10.01 -4.90
N LYS A 49 -12.98 -10.81 -3.89
CA LYS A 49 -13.17 -10.48 -2.47
C LYS A 49 -11.81 -10.29 -1.81
N VAL A 50 -11.63 -9.20 -1.08
CA VAL A 50 -10.41 -8.97 -0.30
C VAL A 50 -10.38 -9.95 0.88
N THR A 51 -9.34 -10.77 0.96
CA THR A 51 -9.19 -11.81 2.00
C THR A 51 -8.13 -11.48 3.04
N GLY A 52 -7.36 -10.42 2.85
CA GLY A 52 -6.36 -10.00 3.81
C GLY A 52 -5.53 -8.83 3.29
N SER A 53 -4.91 -8.10 4.21
CA SER A 53 -4.08 -6.95 3.90
C SER A 53 -2.72 -7.08 4.59
N ARG A 54 -1.64 -6.72 3.89
CA ARG A 54 -0.28 -6.69 4.43
C ARG A 54 0.48 -5.49 3.87
N GLY A 55 0.62 -4.45 4.68
CA GLY A 55 1.19 -3.18 4.23
C GLY A 55 0.26 -2.48 3.25
N SER A 56 0.77 -2.07 2.08
CA SER A 56 0.01 -1.47 0.98
C SER A 56 -0.62 -2.49 0.02
N TYR A 57 -0.41 -3.79 0.28
CA TYR A 57 -0.87 -4.87 -0.58
C TYR A 57 -2.05 -5.60 0.04
N HIS A 58 -3.00 -5.96 -0.81
CA HIS A 58 -4.22 -6.70 -0.47
C HIS A 58 -4.26 -8.00 -1.25
N ASN A 59 -4.53 -9.10 -0.55
CA ASN A 59 -4.80 -10.38 -1.18
C ASN A 59 -6.27 -10.41 -1.59
N VAL A 60 -6.54 -10.65 -2.86
CA VAL A 60 -7.88 -10.70 -3.43
C VAL A 60 -8.14 -12.10 -3.94
N SER A 61 -9.13 -12.78 -3.38
CA SER A 61 -9.68 -14.02 -3.91
C SER A 61 -10.53 -13.70 -5.12
N VAL A 62 -10.11 -14.19 -6.29
CA VAL A 62 -10.75 -13.89 -7.56
C VAL A 62 -11.96 -14.78 -7.73
N LEU A 63 -13.12 -14.17 -7.94
CA LEU A 63 -14.36 -14.88 -8.24
C LEU A 63 -14.52 -15.05 -9.76
N ARG A 64 -14.14 -14.02 -10.52
CA ARG A 64 -14.31 -14.01 -11.97
C ARG A 64 -13.38 -13.01 -12.67
N TYR A 65 -12.87 -13.37 -13.84
CA TYR A 65 -12.15 -12.48 -14.75
C TYR A 65 -13.05 -12.03 -15.92
N PHE A 66 -13.07 -10.74 -16.22
CA PHE A 66 -13.74 -10.16 -17.39
C PHE A 66 -12.74 -9.71 -18.48
N LYS A 67 -11.46 -9.55 -18.10
CA LYS A 67 -10.32 -9.28 -18.99
C LYS A 67 -9.05 -9.83 -18.34
N GLY A 68 -8.11 -10.30 -19.14
CA GLY A 68 -6.89 -10.97 -18.66
C GLY A 68 -7.18 -12.40 -18.21
N HIS A 69 -7.66 -13.23 -19.14
CA HIS A 69 -8.13 -14.60 -18.90
C HIS A 69 -7.06 -15.51 -18.26
N ASP A 70 -7.50 -16.61 -17.65
CA ASP A 70 -6.68 -17.69 -17.06
C ASP A 70 -5.74 -17.29 -15.92
N GLY A 71 -6.04 -16.20 -15.22
CA GLY A 71 -5.30 -15.81 -14.03
C GLY A 71 -5.53 -16.75 -12.82
N PRO A 72 -4.68 -16.61 -11.78
CA PRO A 72 -4.76 -17.42 -10.56
C PRO A 72 -6.05 -17.14 -9.75
N SER A 73 -6.41 -18.08 -8.88
CA SER A 73 -7.55 -17.94 -7.95
C SER A 73 -7.37 -16.83 -6.90
N GLN A 74 -6.15 -16.34 -6.72
CA GLN A 74 -5.82 -15.24 -5.84
C GLN A 74 -4.83 -14.31 -6.54
N VAL A 75 -4.93 -13.01 -6.26
CA VAL A 75 -3.97 -12.01 -6.74
C VAL A 75 -3.61 -11.05 -5.62
N LYS A 76 -2.40 -10.48 -5.70
CA LYS A 76 -1.95 -9.40 -4.82
C LYS A 76 -2.15 -8.07 -5.55
N VAL A 77 -2.93 -7.17 -4.96
CA VAL A 77 -3.30 -5.87 -5.53
C VAL A 77 -2.87 -4.76 -4.58
N THR A 78 -2.39 -3.63 -5.10
CA THR A 78 -2.23 -2.40 -4.33
C THR A 78 -3.11 -1.29 -4.89
N GLY A 79 -3.79 -0.57 -4.01
CA GLY A 79 -4.54 0.63 -4.37
C GLY A 79 -3.71 1.91 -4.33
N ARG A 80 -2.40 1.82 -4.02
CA ARG A 80 -1.52 2.99 -3.96
C ARG A 80 -0.91 3.29 -5.31
N VAL A 81 -0.87 4.58 -5.63
CA VAL A 81 -0.16 5.08 -6.81
C VAL A 81 1.33 5.25 -6.52
N SER A 82 1.68 5.71 -5.32
CA SER A 82 3.08 5.87 -4.89
C SER A 82 3.68 4.57 -4.37
N GLU A 83 4.94 4.34 -4.70
CA GLU A 83 5.74 3.22 -4.18
C GLU A 83 6.34 3.53 -2.81
N GLU A 84 6.44 4.81 -2.45
CA GLU A 84 6.91 5.22 -1.12
C GLU A 84 5.84 4.92 -0.07
N PRO A 85 6.11 4.06 0.94
CA PRO A 85 5.11 3.65 1.93
C PRO A 85 4.56 4.79 2.79
N SER A 86 5.27 5.92 2.86
CA SER A 86 4.89 7.11 3.62
C SER A 86 4.09 8.13 2.83
N VAL A 87 3.93 7.94 1.51
CA VAL A 87 3.21 8.87 0.65
C VAL A 87 1.84 8.29 0.34
N TYR A 88 0.81 9.05 0.70
CA TYR A 88 -0.56 8.80 0.29
C TYR A 88 -0.98 9.88 -0.69
N THR A 89 -1.68 9.47 -1.73
CA THR A 89 -2.22 10.37 -2.73
C THR A 89 -3.73 10.44 -2.63
N SER A 90 -4.31 11.56 -3.06
CA SER A 90 -5.78 11.75 -3.11
C SER A 90 -6.48 10.80 -4.09
N VAL A 91 -5.74 9.96 -4.80
CA VAL A 91 -6.24 9.01 -5.79
C VAL A 91 -5.94 7.56 -5.39
N ASP A 92 -5.40 7.32 -4.20
CA ASP A 92 -5.20 5.96 -3.71
C ASP A 92 -6.56 5.31 -3.42
N PHE A 93 -6.77 4.09 -3.92
CA PHE A 93 -8.00 3.32 -3.69
C PHE A 93 -7.88 2.48 -2.43
N ASN A 94 -8.79 2.66 -1.47
CA ASN A 94 -8.76 1.90 -0.22
C ASN A 94 -9.54 0.57 -0.36
N LEU A 95 -8.84 -0.55 -0.27
CA LEU A 95 -9.42 -1.89 -0.29
C LEU A 95 -9.65 -2.38 1.15
N GLU A 96 -10.90 -2.63 1.51
CA GLU A 96 -11.24 -3.14 2.84
C GLU A 96 -11.36 -4.67 2.85
N GLU A 97 -10.83 -5.30 3.89
CA GLU A 97 -10.90 -6.75 4.07
C GLU A 97 -12.36 -7.22 4.22
N GLY A 98 -12.69 -8.34 3.58
CA GLY A 98 -14.04 -8.91 3.59
C GLY A 98 -14.99 -8.29 2.57
N LYS A 99 -14.63 -7.18 1.93
CA LYS A 99 -15.45 -6.56 0.88
C LYS A 99 -15.19 -7.16 -0.50
N LYS A 100 -16.23 -7.12 -1.34
CA LYS A 100 -16.20 -7.59 -2.73
C LYS A 100 -16.10 -6.39 -3.66
N TYR A 101 -15.22 -6.44 -4.64
CA TYR A 101 -14.98 -5.33 -5.56
C TYR A 101 -14.94 -5.82 -7.01
N LEU A 102 -15.46 -4.97 -7.90
CA LEU A 102 -15.12 -5.01 -9.32
C LEU A 102 -13.90 -4.11 -9.52
N LEU A 103 -12.79 -4.71 -9.90
CA LEU A 103 -11.49 -4.05 -10.00
C LEU A 103 -11.01 -3.94 -11.45
N PHE A 104 -10.53 -2.75 -11.80
CA PHE A 104 -9.82 -2.44 -13.03
C PHE A 104 -8.35 -2.25 -12.68
N LEU A 105 -7.53 -3.20 -13.11
CA LEU A 105 -6.15 -3.32 -12.69
C LEU A 105 -5.21 -3.02 -13.86
N LYS A 106 -4.11 -2.35 -13.56
CA LYS A 106 -2.97 -2.22 -14.46
C LYS A 106 -1.79 -2.98 -13.90
N THR A 107 -1.00 -3.56 -14.79
CA THR A 107 0.28 -4.17 -14.44
C THR A 107 1.36 -3.09 -14.48
N SER A 108 1.98 -2.84 -13.33
CA SER A 108 3.11 -1.92 -13.22
C SER A 108 4.19 -2.60 -12.42
N GLU A 109 5.39 -2.74 -13.00
CA GLU A 109 6.55 -3.36 -12.36
C GLU A 109 6.29 -4.79 -11.86
N GLY A 110 5.45 -5.54 -12.57
CA GLY A 110 5.10 -6.92 -12.18
C GLY A 110 4.06 -7.02 -11.06
N PHE A 111 3.51 -5.91 -10.59
CA PHE A 111 2.43 -5.87 -9.60
C PHE A 111 1.13 -5.37 -10.22
N LEU A 112 0.01 -5.86 -9.70
CA LEU A 112 -1.32 -5.34 -10.05
C LEU A 112 -1.62 -4.11 -9.20
N LYS A 113 -1.77 -2.97 -9.86
CA LYS A 113 -2.08 -1.68 -9.23
C LYS A 113 -3.47 -1.20 -9.64
N THR A 114 -4.10 -0.47 -8.74
CA THR A 114 -5.39 0.19 -8.96
C THR A 114 -5.43 1.54 -8.24
N SER A 115 -6.44 2.37 -8.52
CA SER A 115 -6.59 3.72 -7.97
C SER A 115 -8.04 4.20 -8.02
N ASP A 116 -8.37 5.26 -7.30
CA ASP A 116 -9.72 5.88 -7.32
C ASP A 116 -10.10 6.39 -8.71
N CYS A 117 -9.10 6.58 -9.58
CA CYS A 117 -9.30 7.08 -10.93
C CYS A 117 -9.75 6.02 -11.94
N VAL A 118 -9.70 4.73 -11.58
CA VAL A 118 -9.90 3.62 -12.52
C VAL A 118 -11.14 2.81 -12.18
N GLY A 119 -12.34 3.41 -12.22
CA GLY A 119 -13.63 2.70 -12.36
C GLY A 119 -13.98 1.64 -11.30
N ASN A 120 -13.14 1.46 -10.28
CA ASN A 120 -13.30 0.47 -9.24
C ASN A 120 -14.52 0.80 -8.40
N ARG A 121 -15.19 -0.24 -7.93
CA ARG A 121 -16.31 -0.08 -6.99
C ARG A 121 -16.52 -1.32 -6.17
N GLU A 122 -17.08 -1.11 -4.99
CA GLU A 122 -17.66 -2.19 -4.21
C GLU A 122 -18.80 -2.83 -5.02
N ALA A 123 -18.79 -4.15 -5.11
CA ALA A 123 -19.75 -4.91 -5.89
C ALA A 123 -20.80 -5.55 -4.97
N GLY A 124 -22.07 -5.30 -5.25
CA GLY A 124 -23.20 -5.99 -4.63
C GLY A 124 -23.24 -7.48 -4.98
N GLU A 125 -24.29 -8.21 -4.58
CA GLU A 125 -24.39 -9.66 -4.80
C GLU A 125 -24.26 -10.05 -6.28
N ALA A 126 -24.90 -9.30 -7.17
CA ALA A 126 -24.86 -9.46 -8.61
C ALA A 126 -24.40 -8.17 -9.32
N LEU A 127 -23.87 -8.33 -10.54
CA LEU A 127 -23.60 -7.22 -11.45
C LEU A 127 -24.91 -6.77 -12.12
N SER A 128 -25.00 -5.49 -12.47
CA SER A 128 -26.12 -4.93 -13.22
C SER A 128 -26.15 -5.46 -14.65
N GLU A 129 -27.31 -5.38 -15.31
CA GLU A 129 -27.45 -5.83 -16.71
C GLU A 129 -26.52 -5.05 -17.65
N GLU A 130 -26.32 -3.75 -17.40
CA GLU A 130 -25.39 -2.90 -18.16
C GLU A 130 -23.95 -3.34 -17.97
N GLU A 131 -23.57 -3.69 -16.75
CA GLU A 131 -22.24 -4.21 -16.44
C GLU A 131 -22.00 -5.54 -17.15
N VAL A 132 -22.95 -6.47 -17.09
CA VAL A 132 -22.87 -7.76 -17.77
C VAL A 132 -22.79 -7.57 -19.29
N LYS A 133 -23.54 -6.62 -19.85
CA LYS A 133 -23.51 -6.31 -21.29
C LYS A 133 -22.15 -5.81 -21.76
N VAL A 134 -21.47 -4.98 -20.96
CA VAL A 134 -20.17 -4.37 -21.32
C VAL A 134 -18.99 -5.29 -20.97
N LEU A 135 -19.01 -5.89 -19.78
CA LEU A 135 -17.93 -6.74 -19.27
C LEU A 135 -17.99 -8.13 -19.88
N GLY A 136 -19.20 -8.60 -20.23
CA GLY A 136 -19.47 -9.98 -20.62
C GLY A 136 -19.75 -10.85 -19.40
N THR A 137 -19.93 -12.15 -19.64
CA THR A 137 -20.20 -13.10 -18.56
C THR A 137 -18.97 -13.37 -17.70
N GLY A 138 -17.75 -13.12 -18.19
CA GLY A 138 -16.49 -13.43 -17.53
C GLY A 138 -16.19 -14.93 -17.41
N VAL A 139 -14.96 -15.27 -17.01
CA VAL A 139 -14.44 -16.64 -16.86
C VAL A 139 -13.98 -16.90 -15.42
N SER A 140 -14.12 -18.14 -14.96
CA SER A 140 -13.61 -18.56 -13.65
C SER A 140 -12.08 -18.57 -13.62
N PRO A 141 -11.44 -18.28 -12.47
CA PRO A 141 -9.98 -18.37 -12.37
C PRO A 141 -9.49 -19.81 -12.56
N SER A 142 -8.26 -19.95 -13.04
CA SER A 142 -7.59 -21.25 -13.07
C SER A 142 -7.26 -21.66 -11.62
N GLY A 143 -7.74 -22.83 -11.20
CA GLY A 143 -7.67 -23.31 -9.80
C GLY A 143 -6.27 -23.59 -9.26
N ASN A 144 -5.20 -23.22 -9.97
CA ASN A 144 -3.82 -23.45 -9.55
C ASN A 144 -3.34 -22.36 -8.59
N THR A 145 -3.71 -22.51 -7.31
CA THR A 145 -3.33 -21.60 -6.20
C THR A 145 -1.85 -21.71 -5.79
N GLN A 146 -1.00 -22.45 -6.53
CA GLN A 146 0.35 -22.83 -6.07
C GLN A 146 1.44 -21.75 -6.23
N ASP A 147 1.24 -20.71 -7.04
CA ASP A 147 2.34 -19.80 -7.41
C ASP A 147 2.59 -18.62 -6.45
N LEU A 148 1.63 -18.23 -5.60
CA LEU A 148 1.80 -17.04 -4.74
C LEU A 148 2.69 -17.26 -3.51
N ASN A 149 2.86 -18.51 -3.05
CA ASN A 149 3.61 -18.80 -1.83
C ASN A 149 5.14 -18.75 -2.02
N GLN A 150 5.64 -18.80 -3.27
CA GLN A 150 7.09 -18.76 -3.52
C GLN A 150 7.66 -17.33 -3.47
N GLN A 151 6.91 -16.32 -3.91
CA GLN A 151 7.41 -14.94 -3.95
C GLN A 151 7.54 -14.32 -2.54
N ASP A 152 6.65 -14.66 -1.61
CA ASP A 152 6.68 -14.17 -0.22
C ASP A 152 7.81 -14.81 0.64
N ARG A 153 8.35 -15.97 0.24
CA ARG A 153 9.48 -16.60 0.96
C ARG A 153 10.80 -15.88 0.69
N ASN A 154 11.04 -15.46 -0.55
CA ASN A 154 12.30 -14.84 -0.94
C ASN A 154 12.48 -13.41 -0.36
N GLU A 155 11.38 -12.68 -0.11
CA GLU A 155 11.48 -11.32 0.45
C GLU A 155 11.68 -11.30 1.98
N LYS A 156 11.17 -12.30 2.71
CA LYS A 156 11.31 -12.37 4.19
C LYS A 156 12.72 -12.65 4.66
N GLU A 157 13.52 -13.38 3.87
CA GLU A 157 14.90 -13.72 4.26
C GLU A 157 15.85 -12.51 4.22
N ASN A 158 15.60 -11.56 3.31
CA ASN A 158 16.48 -10.41 3.12
C ASN A 158 16.27 -9.28 4.16
N LYS A 159 15.02 -9.02 4.59
CA LYS A 159 14.73 -7.92 5.53
C LYS A 159 15.16 -8.17 6.98
N ASN A 160 15.35 -9.43 7.40
CA ASN A 160 15.77 -9.75 8.77
C ASN A 160 17.26 -9.41 9.01
N VAL A 161 18.09 -9.41 7.96
CA VAL A 161 19.53 -9.11 8.07
C VAL A 161 19.79 -7.60 8.21
N GLN A 162 18.99 -6.75 7.56
CA GLN A 162 19.27 -5.31 7.50
C GLN A 162 18.85 -4.54 8.77
N ASN A 163 17.80 -4.95 9.47
CA ASN A 163 17.30 -4.24 10.66
C ASN A 163 18.17 -4.43 11.91
N ASN A 164 18.91 -5.54 12.03
CA ASN A 164 19.78 -5.78 13.18
C ASN A 164 21.07 -4.95 13.16
N VAL A 165 21.49 -4.44 12.00
CA VAL A 165 22.73 -3.66 11.87
C VAL A 165 22.51 -2.19 12.25
N PHE A 166 21.35 -1.60 11.94
CA PHE A 166 21.12 -0.16 12.15
C PHE A 166 20.78 0.21 13.61
N LEU A 167 20.13 -0.70 14.36
CA LEU A 167 19.78 -0.49 15.77
C LEU A 167 21.00 -0.48 16.71
N GLY A 168 22.10 -1.15 16.34
CA GLY A 168 23.32 -1.17 17.15
C GLY A 168 24.09 0.16 17.14
N LEU A 169 24.02 0.92 16.04
CA LEU A 169 24.81 2.14 15.86
C LEU A 169 24.21 3.38 16.53
N SER A 170 22.87 3.50 16.58
CA SER A 170 22.19 4.67 17.16
C SER A 170 22.31 4.75 18.68
N ILE A 171 22.31 3.59 19.38
CA ILE A 171 22.46 3.53 20.84
C ILE A 171 23.87 3.97 21.27
N GLY A 172 24.91 3.63 20.49
CA GLY A 172 26.30 3.98 20.79
C GLY A 172 26.57 5.50 20.75
N VAL A 173 26.01 6.20 19.75
CA VAL A 173 26.19 7.65 19.62
C VAL A 173 25.42 8.41 20.69
N GLY A 174 24.19 7.99 21.02
CA GLY A 174 23.40 8.60 22.09
C GLY A 174 24.10 8.56 23.46
N LEU A 175 24.69 7.41 23.82
CA LEU A 175 25.40 7.25 25.10
C LEU A 175 26.67 8.12 25.17
N LEU A 176 27.39 8.30 24.07
CA LEU A 176 28.58 9.16 24.03
C LEU A 176 28.24 10.64 24.30
N VAL A 177 27.12 11.13 23.77
CA VAL A 177 26.68 12.53 23.98
C VAL A 177 26.26 12.75 25.44
N VAL A 178 25.50 11.82 26.03
CA VAL A 178 25.11 11.90 27.45
C VAL A 178 26.33 11.84 28.37
N PHE A 179 27.30 10.98 28.08
CA PHE A 179 28.51 10.85 28.90
C PHE A 179 29.39 12.10 28.85
N SER A 180 29.50 12.74 27.69
CA SER A 180 30.27 13.98 27.51
C SER A 180 29.60 15.20 28.17
N LEU A 181 28.27 15.23 28.23
CA LEU A 181 27.52 16.22 29.02
C LEU A 181 27.73 16.01 30.53
N PHE A 182 27.68 14.77 31.02
CA PHE A 182 27.93 14.45 32.44
C PHE A 182 29.33 14.87 32.91
N LYS A 183 30.36 14.69 32.07
CA LYS A 183 31.73 15.14 32.40
C LYS A 183 31.85 16.65 32.55
N ARG A 184 31.09 17.45 31.78
CA ARG A 184 31.15 18.92 31.87
C ARG A 184 30.48 19.44 33.15
N LEU A 185 29.41 18.80 33.60
CA LEU A 185 28.69 19.18 34.83
C LEU A 185 29.52 18.94 36.12
N LYS A 186 30.46 18.00 36.12
CA LYS A 186 31.29 17.69 37.30
C LYS A 186 32.48 18.64 37.49
N LYS A 187 32.73 19.55 36.55
CA LYS A 187 33.86 20.50 36.55
C LYS A 187 33.47 21.92 36.95
N ILE A 188 32.18 22.15 37.22
CA ILE A 188 31.60 23.38 37.75
C ILE A 188 31.22 23.10 39.20
#